data_AF-A0A392PYH2-F1
#
_entry.id   AF-A0A392PYH2-F1
#
_cell.length_a   1.000
_cell.length_b   1.000
_cell.length_c   1.000
_cell.angle_alpha   90.00
_cell.angle_beta   90.00
_cell.angle_gamma   90.00
#
_symmetry.space_group_name_H-M   'P 1'
#
loop_
_entity.id
_entity.type
_entity.pdbx_description
1 polymer ?
#
loop_
_entity_poly.entity_id
_entity_poly.type
_entity_poly.pdbx_seq_one_letter_code
_entity_poly.pdbx_strand_id
1 'polypeptide(L)'
;MREMQLHLETLSKQHETFQSFITTQLSTIITTTHPSSSSSSPTPSPFKPPKIHLPPFDGSNPLDWIFQADQYFDLAQISPTQRMQFLPFFMKGDAL
;
A
#
# COMPACT_ATOMS: atom_id res chain seq x y z
N MET A 1 30.95 3.31 28.68
CA MET A 1 29.98 2.27 29.10
C MET A 1 28.57 2.85 29.34
N ARG A 2 28.37 3.83 30.23
CA ARG A 2 27.04 4.43 30.49
C ARG A 2 26.37 5.04 29.25
N GLU A 3 27.12 5.77 28.42
CA GLU A 3 26.60 6.41 27.19
C GLU A 3 26.07 5.40 26.16
N MET A 4 26.71 4.24 26.01
CA MET A 4 26.23 3.21 25.07
C MET A 4 24.93 2.58 25.55
N GLN A 5 24.76 2.41 26.86
CA GLN A 5 23.51 1.92 27.44
C GLN A 5 22.36 2.89 27.14
N LEU A 6 22.61 4.19 27.28
CA LEU A 6 21.65 5.25 26.98
C LEU A 6 21.22 5.28 25.52
N HIS A 7 22.18 5.05 24.61
CA HIS A 7 21.91 5.02 23.18
C HIS A 7 21.07 3.81 22.76
N LEU A 8 21.32 2.64 23.37
CA LEU A 8 20.55 1.42 23.13
C LEU A 8 19.10 1.56 23.64
N GLU A 9 18.94 2.16 24.82
CA GLU A 9 17.62 2.47 25.39
C GLU A 9 16.83 3.41 24.48
N THR A 10 17.51 4.43 23.94
CA THR A 10 16.93 5.40 23.03
C THR A 10 16.47 4.74 21.73
N LEU A 11 17.26 3.82 21.17
CA LEU A 11 16.88 3.05 19.99
C LEU A 11 15.70 2.12 20.25
N SER A 12 15.66 1.44 21.41
CA SER A 12 14.53 0.58 21.78
C SER A 12 13.25 1.39 21.91
N LYS A 13 13.33 2.55 22.58
CA LYS A 13 12.19 3.45 22.76
C LYS A 13 11.69 4.03 21.43
N GLN A 14 12.61 4.38 20.53
CA GLN A 14 12.27 4.80 19.16
C GLN A 14 11.53 3.69 18.41
N HIS A 15 12.01 2.46 18.49
CA HIS A 15 11.37 1.31 17.87
C HIS A 15 9.94 1.11 18.38
N GLU A 16 9.73 1.12 19.69
CA GLU A 16 8.39 0.98 20.29
C GLU A 16 7.44 2.10 19.86
N THR A 17 7.94 3.33 19.83
CA THR A 17 7.15 4.51 19.40
C THR A 17 6.73 4.36 17.94
N PHE A 18 7.65 3.93 17.08
CA PHE A 18 7.36 3.66 15.68
C PHE A 18 6.32 2.56 15.51
N GLN A 19 6.44 1.45 16.23
CA GLN A 19 5.47 0.34 16.18
C GLN A 19 4.08 0.77 16.64
N SER A 20 4.00 1.56 17.72
CA SER A 20 2.74 2.12 18.20
C SER A 20 2.10 2.99 17.15
N PHE A 21 2.87 3.87 16.50
CA PHE A 21 2.36 4.77 15.47
C PHE A 21 1.76 3.99 14.29
N ILE A 22 2.47 2.97 13.78
CA ILE A 22 1.97 2.13 12.68
C ILE A 22 0.69 1.39 13.07
N THR A 23 0.65 0.79 14.27
CA THR A 23 -0.51 0.02 14.74
C THR A 23 -1.76 0.87 14.91
N THR A 24 -1.62 2.09 15.45
CA THR A 24 -2.74 3.02 15.62
C THR A 24 -3.30 3.50 14.28
N GLN A 25 -2.43 3.85 13.33
CA GLN A 25 -2.86 4.38 12.03
C GLN A 25 -3.57 3.31 11.16
N LEU A 26 -3.14 2.05 11.22
CA LEU A 26 -3.76 0.97 10.43
C LEU A 26 -5.17 0.59 10.95
N SER A 27 -5.43 0.76 12.24
CA SER A 27 -6.72 0.40 12.86
C SER A 27 -7.88 1.30 12.41
N THR A 28 -7.59 2.51 11.91
CA THR A 28 -8.62 3.47 11.46
C THR A 28 -9.19 3.12 10.07
N ILE A 29 -8.54 2.24 9.29
CA ILE A 29 -8.91 1.97 7.88
C ILE A 29 -9.98 0.87 7.75
N ILE A 30 -10.17 0.00 8.77
CA ILE A 30 -10.93 -1.26 8.62
C ILE A 30 -12.40 -1.23 9.09
N THR A 31 -12.98 -0.06 9.39
CA THR A 31 -14.41 0.04 9.77
C THR A 31 -15.24 0.72 8.70
N THR A 32 -15.72 -0.05 7.73
CA THR A 32 -16.96 0.26 6.99
C THR A 32 -17.82 -0.99 6.96
N THR A 33 -18.71 -1.07 7.95
CA THR A 33 -19.84 -2.00 8.01
C THR A 33 -21.01 -1.38 7.25
N HIS A 34 -21.52 -2.07 6.22
CA HIS A 34 -22.75 -1.69 5.52
C HIS A 34 -23.87 -2.67 5.89
N PRO A 35 -24.99 -2.22 6.49
CA PRO A 35 -26.18 -3.05 6.64
C PRO A 35 -26.99 -3.10 5.34
N SER A 36 -27.39 -4.32 4.96
CA SER A 36 -28.22 -4.64 3.80
C SER A 36 -29.64 -4.07 3.97
N SER A 37 -30.06 -3.20 3.05
CA SER A 37 -31.48 -2.83 2.88
C SER A 37 -31.82 -2.79 1.39
N SER A 38 -32.73 -3.68 0.99
CA SER A 38 -33.22 -3.83 -0.37
C SER A 38 -34.26 -2.74 -0.67
N SER A 39 -33.89 -1.76 -1.48
CA SER A 39 -34.86 -0.90 -2.17
C SER A 39 -34.44 -0.73 -3.64
N SER A 40 -35.31 -1.14 -4.54
CA SER A 40 -35.12 -1.07 -6.00
C SER A 40 -35.19 0.40 -6.44
N SER A 41 -34.02 0.98 -6.67
CA SER A 41 -33.81 2.32 -7.21
C SER A 41 -33.12 2.23 -8.59
N PRO A 42 -33.31 3.22 -9.47
CA PRO A 42 -32.94 3.13 -10.89
C PRO A 42 -31.45 2.81 -11.04
N THR A 43 -31.15 1.84 -11.89
CA THR A 43 -29.81 1.30 -12.13
C THR A 43 -28.82 2.42 -12.46
N PRO A 44 -27.87 2.74 -11.57
CA PRO A 44 -26.80 3.67 -11.89
C PRO A 44 -26.00 3.06 -13.04
N SER A 45 -25.77 3.85 -14.09
CA SER A 45 -24.84 3.49 -15.15
C SER A 45 -23.54 2.99 -14.53
N PRO A 46 -23.01 1.82 -14.93
CA PRO A 46 -21.81 1.29 -14.32
C PRO A 46 -20.67 2.28 -14.59
N PHE A 47 -20.25 2.99 -13.56
CA PHE A 47 -19.04 3.79 -13.58
C PHE A 47 -17.90 2.84 -13.92
N LYS A 48 -17.48 2.84 -15.18
CA LYS A 48 -16.30 2.07 -15.60
C LYS A 48 -15.10 2.76 -14.98
N PRO A 49 -14.29 2.04 -14.18
CA PRO A 49 -13.07 2.61 -13.64
C PRO A 49 -12.20 3.17 -14.78
N PRO A 50 -11.53 4.31 -14.56
CA PRO A 50 -10.53 4.80 -15.49
C PRO A 50 -9.52 3.69 -15.80
N LYS A 51 -9.18 3.56 -17.08
CA LYS A 51 -8.16 2.58 -17.51
C LYS A 51 -6.80 3.16 -17.13
N ILE A 52 -6.29 2.74 -15.99
CA ILE A 52 -4.96 3.15 -15.52
C ILE A 52 -3.89 2.22 -16.09
N HIS A 53 -2.71 2.78 -16.35
CA HIS A 53 -1.56 2.06 -16.88
C HIS A 53 -0.37 2.26 -15.95
N LEU A 54 0.30 1.17 -15.57
CA LEU A 54 1.52 1.21 -14.77
C LEU A 54 2.74 1.37 -15.69
N PRO A 55 3.46 2.50 -15.65
CA PRO A 55 4.70 2.64 -16.43
C PRO A 55 5.79 1.67 -15.95
N PRO A 56 6.70 1.21 -16.83
CA PRO A 56 7.83 0.40 -16.40
C PRO A 56 8.81 1.20 -15.51
N PHE A 57 9.31 0.55 -14.48
CA PHE A 57 10.28 1.07 -13.53
C PHE A 57 11.71 0.89 -14.04
N ASP A 58 12.48 1.98 -14.07
CA ASP A 58 13.92 1.97 -14.41
C ASP A 58 14.85 2.31 -13.24
N GLY A 59 14.32 2.37 -12.02
CA GLY A 59 15.09 2.80 -10.84
C GLY A 59 14.85 4.26 -10.46
N SER A 60 14.26 5.06 -11.35
CA SER A 60 13.98 6.47 -11.06
C SER A 60 12.71 6.64 -10.22
N ASN A 61 12.77 7.53 -9.23
CA ASN A 61 11.62 7.91 -8.38
C ASN A 61 10.85 6.71 -7.79
N PRO A 62 11.51 5.83 -7.00
CA PRO A 62 10.90 4.60 -6.50
C PRO A 62 9.63 4.81 -5.67
N LEU A 63 9.55 5.89 -4.88
CA LEU A 63 8.38 6.18 -4.05
C LEU A 63 7.13 6.45 -4.90
N ASP A 64 7.26 7.30 -5.92
CA ASP A 64 6.15 7.62 -6.83
C ASP A 64 5.71 6.38 -7.62
N TRP A 65 6.67 5.56 -8.03
CA TRP A 65 6.38 4.34 -8.78
C TRP A 65 5.67 3.29 -7.91
N ILE A 66 6.12 3.07 -6.67
CA ILE A 66 5.47 2.15 -5.72
C ILE A 66 4.03 2.57 -5.48
N PHE A 67 3.78 3.87 -5.27
CA PHE A 67 2.43 4.39 -5.09
C PHE A 67 1.53 4.09 -6.30
N GLN A 68 2.04 4.29 -7.52
CA GLN A 68 1.30 3.95 -8.74
C GLN A 68 1.06 2.45 -8.90
N ALA A 69 2.05 1.63 -8.57
CA ALA A 69 1.96 0.18 -8.62
C ALA A 69 0.89 -0.36 -7.66
N ASP A 70 0.85 0.14 -6.44
CA ASP A 70 -0.17 -0.24 -5.45
C ASP A 70 -1.58 0.10 -5.94
N GLN A 71 -1.79 1.32 -6.42
CA GLN A 71 -3.09 1.72 -7.00
C GLN A 71 -3.47 0.85 -8.20
N TYR A 72 -2.50 0.50 -9.05
CA TYR A 72 -2.72 -0.37 -10.21
C TYR A 72 -3.16 -1.77 -9.80
N PHE A 73 -2.45 -2.39 -8.87
CA PHE A 73 -2.77 -3.73 -8.41
C PHE A 73 -4.06 -3.78 -7.59
N ASP A 74 -4.38 -2.74 -6.81
CA ASP A 74 -5.64 -2.61 -6.09
C ASP A 74 -6.83 -2.54 -7.04
N LEU A 75 -6.74 -1.70 -8.08
CA LEU A 75 -7.79 -1.56 -9.09
C LEU A 75 -7.95 -2.81 -9.96
N ALA A 76 -6.86 -3.54 -10.20
CA ALA A 76 -6.89 -4.83 -10.89
C ALA A 76 -7.28 -6.01 -9.96
N GLN A 77 -7.51 -5.76 -8.67
CA GLN A 77 -7.83 -6.77 -7.65
C GLN A 77 -6.78 -7.90 -7.58
N ILE A 78 -5.51 -7.56 -7.78
CA ILE A 78 -4.39 -8.51 -7.72
C ILE A 78 -3.92 -8.66 -6.27
N SER A 79 -3.96 -9.91 -5.77
CA SER A 79 -3.53 -10.23 -4.40
C SER A 79 -2.04 -9.95 -4.18
N PRO A 80 -1.60 -9.57 -2.95
CA PRO A 80 -0.20 -9.25 -2.67
C PRO A 80 0.79 -10.34 -3.12
N THR A 81 0.45 -11.61 -2.91
CA THR A 81 1.27 -12.76 -3.34
C THR A 81 1.45 -12.81 -4.86
N GLN A 82 0.39 -12.46 -5.60
CA GLN A 82 0.38 -12.47 -7.06
C GLN A 82 1.09 -11.24 -7.65
N ARG A 83 1.10 -10.10 -6.95
CA ARG A 83 1.86 -8.90 -7.37
C ARG A 83 3.35 -9.22 -7.56
N MET A 84 3.94 -9.97 -6.63
CA MET A 84 5.35 -10.34 -6.68
C MET A 84 5.71 -11.17 -7.93
N GLN A 85 4.76 -11.96 -8.44
CA GLN A 85 4.96 -12.73 -9.67
C GLN A 85 4.93 -11.85 -10.91
N PHE A 86 4.20 -10.72 -10.85
CA PHE A 86 4.09 -9.81 -11.98
C PHE A 86 5.10 -8.67 -11.98
N LEU A 87 5.69 -8.35 -10.82
CA LEU A 87 6.64 -7.25 -10.65
C LEU A 87 7.72 -7.20 -11.75
N PRO A 88 8.37 -8.32 -12.14
CA PRO A 88 9.42 -8.29 -13.15
C PRO A 88 8.95 -7.80 -14.53
N PHE A 89 7.68 -7.95 -14.89
CA PHE A 89 7.14 -7.45 -16.17
C PHE A 89 7.03 -5.93 -16.22
N PHE A 90 7.09 -5.26 -15.07
CA PHE A 90 7.03 -3.81 -14.96
C PHE A 90 8.40 -3.21 -14.62
N MET A 91 9.49 -3.96 -14.73
CA MET A 91 10.86 -3.48 -14.53
C MET A 91 11.58 -3.39 -15.87
N LYS A 92 12.55 -2.48 -15.99
CA LYS A 92 13.43 -2.34 -17.16
C LYS A 92 14.79 -1.78 -16.73
N GLY A 93 15.80 -1.97 -17.58
CA GLY A 93 17.14 -1.46 -17.32
C GLY A 93 17.75 -2.06 -16.06
N ASP A 94 18.48 -1.23 -15.30
CA ASP A 94 19.21 -1.66 -14.09
C ASP A 94 18.30 -2.04 -12.90
N ALA A 95 16.99 -1.78 -13.02
CA ALA A 95 16.00 -2.12 -12.00
C ALA A 95 15.42 -3.54 -12.15
N LEU A 96 15.75 -4.26 -13.22
CA LEU A 96 15.33 -5.65 -13.48
C LEU A 96 16.45 -6.62 -13.12
#